data_AF-A0A9W5N625-F1
#
_entry.id   AF-A0A9W5N625-F1
#
_cell.length_a   1.000
_cell.length_b   1.000
_cell.length_c   1.000
_cell.angle_alpha   90.00
_cell.angle_beta   90.00
_cell.angle_gamma   90.00
#
_symmetry.space_group_name_H-M   'P 1'
#
loop_
_entity.id
_entity.type
_entity.pdbx_description
1 polymer ?
#
loop_
_entity_poly.entity_id
_entity_poly.type
_entity_poly.pdbx_seq_one_letter_code
_entity_poly.pdbx_strand_id
1 'polypeptide(L)'
;MYLHKGEQKPYDNVSSIGDRRGAAVKRAGIRRRNPYHTRHTYACWLLSAGANPSFIANQMGHENAQMVYEVYAAWIEELSGNQVNRLHSKLAL
;
A
#
# COMPACT_ATOMS: atom_id res chain seq x y z
N MET A 1 -3.05 0.42 -32.58
CA MET A 1 -2.89 -0.80 -31.74
C MET A 1 -4.27 -1.41 -31.55
N TYR A 2 -4.46 -2.66 -31.95
CA TYR A 2 -5.77 -3.30 -32.05
C TYR A 2 -6.36 -3.65 -30.68
N LEU A 3 -7.58 -3.19 -30.39
CA LEU A 3 -8.35 -3.59 -29.21
C LEU A 3 -8.90 -5.00 -29.44
N HIS A 4 -8.34 -6.01 -28.78
CA HIS A 4 -8.97 -7.33 -28.68
C HIS A 4 -10.22 -7.21 -27.80
N LYS A 5 -11.41 -7.37 -28.41
CA LYS A 5 -12.69 -7.41 -27.71
C LYS A 5 -12.88 -8.82 -27.13
N GLY A 6 -12.15 -9.13 -26.06
CA GLY A 6 -12.34 -10.36 -25.30
C GLY A 6 -13.69 -10.33 -24.56
N GLU A 7 -14.34 -11.49 -24.42
CA GLU A 7 -15.53 -11.65 -23.59
C GLU A 7 -15.29 -11.04 -22.20
N GLN A 8 -16.18 -10.14 -21.76
CA GLN A 8 -16.18 -9.65 -20.39
C GLN A 8 -16.56 -10.79 -19.46
N LYS A 9 -15.60 -11.32 -18.71
CA LYS A 9 -15.83 -12.28 -17.65
C LYS A 9 -16.47 -11.55 -16.45
N PRO A 10 -17.21 -12.24 -15.57
CA PRO A 10 -17.96 -11.61 -14.48
C PRO A 10 -17.12 -10.77 -13.49
N TYR A 11 -15.80 -10.96 -13.50
CA TYR A 11 -14.84 -10.20 -12.69
C TYR A 11 -14.21 -9.01 -13.43
N ASP A 12 -14.50 -8.83 -14.72
CA ASP A 12 -13.95 -7.76 -15.56
C ASP A 12 -14.71 -6.43 -15.40
N ASN A 13 -15.81 -6.43 -14.65
CA ASN A 13 -16.52 -5.21 -14.27
C ASN A 13 -15.92 -4.64 -12.97
N VAL A 14 -15.50 -3.37 -12.99
CA VAL A 14 -14.96 -2.60 -11.84
C VAL A 14 -15.90 -2.65 -10.63
N SER A 15 -17.21 -2.72 -10.86
CA SER A 15 -18.24 -2.84 -9.82
C SER A 15 -18.07 -4.11 -8.98
N SER A 16 -17.61 -5.21 -9.60
CA SER A 16 -17.48 -6.52 -8.94
C SER A 16 -16.44 -6.53 -7.81
N ILE A 17 -15.37 -5.73 -7.92
CA ILE A 17 -14.34 -5.61 -6.87
C ILE A 17 -14.89 -4.82 -5.68
N GLY A 18 -15.60 -3.73 -5.95
CA GLY A 18 -16.27 -2.92 -4.91
C GLY A 18 -17.26 -3.76 -4.10
N ASP A 19 -18.08 -4.54 -4.77
CA ASP A 19 -19.08 -5.41 -4.16
C ASP A 19 -18.45 -6.52 -3.32
N ARG A 20 -17.44 -7.21 -3.86
CA ARG A 20 -16.69 -8.25 -3.14
C ARG A 20 -16.01 -7.70 -1.89
N ARG A 21 -15.34 -6.55 -2.01
CA ARG A 21 -14.75 -5.85 -0.86
C ARG A 21 -15.81 -5.48 0.16
N GLY A 22 -16.95 -4.99 -0.30
CA GLY A 22 -18.06 -4.63 0.56
C GLY A 22 -18.62 -5.82 1.35
N ALA A 23 -18.77 -6.97 0.70
CA ALA A 23 -19.19 -8.21 1.33
C ALA A 23 -18.14 -8.71 2.34
N ALA A 24 -16.85 -8.69 1.98
CA ALA A 24 -15.76 -9.07 2.86
C ALA A 24 -15.71 -8.21 4.14
N VAL A 25 -15.80 -6.89 4.00
CA VAL A 25 -15.86 -5.95 5.13
C VAL A 25 -17.05 -6.22 6.05
N LYS A 26 -18.23 -6.50 5.48
CA LYS A 26 -19.43 -6.86 6.25
C LYS A 26 -19.24 -8.15 7.03
N ARG A 27 -18.68 -9.19 6.40
CA ARG A 27 -18.38 -10.48 7.06
C ARG A 27 -17.36 -10.36 8.17
N ALA A 28 -16.36 -9.48 8.01
CA ALA A 28 -15.34 -9.22 9.02
C ALA A 28 -15.87 -8.39 10.22
N GLY A 29 -17.11 -7.89 10.18
CA GLY A 29 -17.69 -7.08 11.26
C GLY A 29 -17.04 -5.70 11.44
N ILE A 30 -16.23 -5.24 10.47
CA ILE A 30 -15.52 -3.97 10.55
C ILE A 30 -16.31 -2.84 9.87
N ARG A 31 -16.11 -1.61 10.34
CA ARG A 31 -16.74 -0.43 9.75
C ARG A 31 -16.36 -0.27 8.27
N ARG A 32 -17.34 0.04 7.42
CA ARG A 32 -17.10 0.40 6.02
C ARG A 32 -16.17 1.62 5.92
N ARG A 33 -15.15 1.49 5.07
CA ARG A 33 -14.15 2.53 4.76
C ARG A 33 -13.94 2.61 3.25
N ASN A 34 -13.50 3.77 2.77
CA ASN A 34 -13.09 3.96 1.38
C ASN A 34 -12.00 2.92 0.99
N PRO A 35 -12.07 2.28 -0.19
CA PRO A 35 -10.98 1.45 -0.76
C PRO A 35 -9.60 2.07 -0.62
N TYR A 36 -9.50 3.37 -0.80
CA TYR A 36 -8.24 4.10 -0.77
C TYR A 36 -7.47 3.95 0.55
N HIS A 37 -8.14 3.72 1.69
CA HIS A 37 -7.44 3.48 2.97
C HIS A 37 -6.58 2.21 2.98
N THR A 38 -6.88 1.24 2.12
CA THR A 38 -6.04 0.04 1.98
C THR A 38 -4.68 0.39 1.37
N ARG A 39 -4.64 1.34 0.44
CA ARG A 39 -3.39 1.89 -0.12
C ARG A 39 -2.56 2.58 0.95
N HIS A 40 -3.20 3.33 1.84
CA HIS A 40 -2.51 3.91 2.98
C HIS A 40 -1.93 2.84 3.91
N THR A 41 -2.76 1.87 4.30
CA THR A 41 -2.33 0.75 5.16
C THR A 41 -1.14 -0.01 4.57
N TYR A 42 -1.11 -0.19 3.24
CA TYR A 42 0.00 -0.83 2.54
C TYR A 42 1.31 -0.02 2.65
N ALA A 43 1.28 1.28 2.35
CA ALA A 43 2.45 2.15 2.53
C ALA A 43 2.94 2.14 3.98
N CYS A 44 2.00 2.17 4.92
CA CYS A 44 2.26 2.13 6.34
C CYS A 44 3.07 0.89 6.78
N TRP A 45 2.65 -0.28 6.34
CA TRP A 45 3.33 -1.54 6.65
C TRP A 45 4.72 -1.61 6.02
N LEU A 46 4.87 -1.15 4.78
CA LEU A 46 6.16 -1.14 4.11
C LEU A 46 7.16 -0.20 4.79
N LEU A 47 6.73 1.00 5.21
CA LEU A 47 7.57 1.91 5.98
C LEU A 47 7.99 1.30 7.31
N SER A 48 7.06 0.67 8.04
CA SER A 48 7.35 0.00 9.32
C SER A 48 8.37 -1.15 9.17
N ALA A 49 8.31 -1.85 8.03
CA ALA A 49 9.27 -2.88 7.64
C ALA A 49 10.64 -2.32 7.20
N GLY A 50 10.77 -1.00 7.06
CA GLY A 50 11.99 -0.32 6.62
C GLY A 50 12.19 -0.29 5.11
N ALA A 51 11.12 -0.43 4.33
CA ALA A 51 11.21 -0.32 2.87
C ALA A 51 11.52 1.11 2.43
N ASN A 52 12.25 1.23 1.32
CA ASN A 52 12.65 2.51 0.75
C ASN A 52 11.42 3.31 0.23
N PRO A 53 11.24 4.60 0.56
CA PRO A 53 10.11 5.41 0.09
C PRO A 53 9.94 5.46 -1.43
N SER A 54 11.02 5.45 -2.22
CA SER A 54 10.97 5.40 -3.69
C SER A 54 10.44 4.06 -4.20
N PHE A 55 10.77 2.96 -3.52
CA PHE A 55 10.18 1.64 -3.82
C PHE A 55 8.68 1.64 -3.53
N ILE A 56 8.27 2.17 -2.37
CA ILE A 56 6.86 2.27 -1.97
C ILE A 56 6.08 3.12 -2.98
N ALA A 57 6.64 4.25 -3.40
CA ALA A 57 6.06 5.14 -4.40
C ALA A 57 5.83 4.42 -5.75
N ASN A 58 6.84 3.68 -6.23
CA ASN A 58 6.74 2.90 -7.47
C ASN A 58 5.63 1.83 -7.36
N GLN A 59 5.58 1.07 -6.25
CA GLN A 59 4.53 0.06 -6.03
C GLN A 59 3.11 0.66 -6.00
N MET A 60 2.99 1.91 -5.58
CA MET A 60 1.73 2.63 -5.59
C MET A 60 1.44 3.31 -6.94
N GLY A 61 2.38 3.34 -7.87
CA GLY A 61 2.23 4.03 -9.17
C GLY A 61 2.32 5.55 -9.05
N HIS A 62 3.10 6.04 -8.08
CA HIS A 62 3.51 7.46 -8.05
C HIS A 62 4.70 7.67 -8.98
N GLU A 63 4.78 8.85 -9.59
CA GLU A 63 5.92 9.24 -10.44
C GLU A 63 7.23 9.33 -9.64
N ASN A 64 7.14 9.82 -8.39
CA ASN A 64 8.29 9.98 -7.51
C ASN A 64 7.90 9.78 -6.03
N ALA A 65 8.89 9.86 -5.13
CA ALA A 65 8.72 9.63 -3.71
C ALA A 65 8.10 10.80 -2.92
N GLN A 66 7.88 11.96 -3.55
CA GLN A 66 7.44 13.19 -2.87
C GLN A 66 6.17 12.95 -2.06
N MET A 67 5.14 12.36 -2.69
CA MET A 67 3.88 12.03 -2.02
C MET A 67 4.05 11.10 -0.81
N VAL A 68 5.05 10.22 -0.80
CA VAL A 68 5.31 9.33 0.35
C VAL A 68 5.95 10.12 1.50
N TYR A 69 6.89 11.01 1.19
CA TYR A 69 7.47 11.89 2.20
C TYR A 69 6.45 12.87 2.76
N GLU A 70 5.59 13.46 1.92
CA GLU A 70 4.57 14.41 2.37
C GLU A 70 3.52 13.76 3.27
N VAL A 71 2.99 12.59 2.88
CA VAL A 71 1.89 11.93 3.62
C VAL A 71 2.38 11.23 4.88
N TYR A 72 3.64 10.74 4.90
CA TYR A 72 4.16 9.90 5.98
C TYR A 72 5.40 10.46 6.69
N ALA A 73 5.75 11.73 6.49
CA ALA A 73 6.93 12.38 7.08
C ALA A 73 7.07 12.13 8.58
N ALA A 74 6.02 12.45 9.35
CA ALA A 74 6.02 12.30 10.81
C ALA A 74 6.34 10.86 11.26
N TRP A 75 5.96 9.87 10.46
CA TRP A 75 6.16 8.47 10.80
C TRP A 75 7.51 7.92 10.34
N ILE A 76 8.04 8.44 9.24
CA ILE A 76 9.43 8.19 8.82
C ILE A 76 10.41 8.67 9.88
N GLU A 77 10.14 9.84 10.48
CA GLU A 77 10.94 10.39 11.58
C GLU A 77 10.94 9.47 12.81
N GLU A 78 9.76 9.00 13.24
CA GLU A 78 9.65 8.07 14.38
C GLU A 78 10.41 6.75 14.14
N LEU A 79 10.35 6.23 12.90
CA LEU A 79 11.04 4.99 12.52
C LEU A 79 12.57 5.13 12.44
N SER A 80 13.10 6.36 12.44
CA SER A 80 14.54 6.62 12.30
C SER A 80 15.36 6.30 13.56
N GLY A 81 14.75 6.41 14.75
CA GLY A 81 15.47 6.34 16.04
C GLY A 81 16.16 5.01 16.33
N ASN A 82 15.72 3.91 15.71
CA ASN A 82 16.26 2.56 15.95
C ASN A 82 17.00 1.97 14.73
N GLN A 83 17.29 2.79 13.70
CA GLN A 83 17.91 2.31 12.46
C GLN A 83 19.33 1.81 12.67
N VAL A 84 20.12 2.52 13.48
CA VAL A 84 21.51 2.14 13.80
C VAL A 84 21.56 0.77 14.49
N ASN A 85 20.74 0.53 15.51
CA ASN A 85 20.71 -0.78 16.18
C ASN A 85 20.21 -1.89 15.24
N ARG A 86 19.25 -1.59 14.36
CA ARG A 86 18.81 -2.54 13.32
C ARG A 86 19.96 -2.93 12.39
N LEU A 87 20.76 -1.96 11.94
CA LEU A 87 21.94 -2.23 11.13
C LEU A 87 22.97 -3.05 11.90
N HIS A 88 23.24 -2.70 13.17
CA HIS A 88 24.14 -3.46 14.03
C HIS A 88 23.67 -4.91 14.18
N SER A 89 22.38 -5.17 14.40
CA SER A 89 21.85 -6.54 14.51
C SER A 89 21.95 -7.35 13.22
N LYS A 90 21.92 -6.70 12.05
CA LYS A 90 22.05 -7.37 10.75
C LYS A 90 23.51 -7.63 10.35
N LEU A 91 24.42 -6.79 10.80
CA LEU A 91 25.85 -6.82 10.47
C LEU A 91 26.67 -7.57 11.52
N ALA A 92 26.15 -7.76 12.73
CA ALA A 92 26.76 -8.62 13.73
C ALA A 92 26.70 -10.08 13.25
N LEU A 93 27.86 -10.60 12.84
CA LEU A 93 28.12 -12.01 12.55
C LEU A 93 28.34 -12.80 13.85
#